data_AF-A0A937V3Y5-F1
#
_entry.id   AF-A0A937V3Y5-F1
#
_cell.length_a   1.000
_cell.length_b   1.000
_cell.length_c   1.000
_cell.angle_alpha   90.00
_cell.angle_beta   90.00
_cell.angle_gamma   90.00
#
_symmetry.space_group_name_H-M   'P 1'
#
loop_
_entity.id
_entity.type
_entity.pdbx_description
1 polymer ?
#
loop_
_entity_poly.entity_id
_entity_poly.type
_entity_poly.pdbx_seq_one_letter_code
_entity_poly.pdbx_strand_id
1 'polypeptide(L)'
;MNYFSTVVSLLRDRQDFLEEIHEGVKLKSKISALMISSFCFFAIYGAIIGMFHSPLQALASAIKLPALYLITLLVCLPTLYIFNALFGSKKTIAQHFTYLLTAVCVIAVLLCAFAPVTLFFLITVNDYSFFLLMNVVIFSLTGILGISFLYQVMKPIADGDGAKVRTSILRFWLCLYGFVGTQLGWTLRPFFGSPGQFELFRPREGSFFSGVWTALLNLLT
;
A
#
# COMPACT_ATOMS: atom_id res chain seq x y z
N MET A 1 -14.25 20.47 -4.58
CA MET A 1 -13.38 19.76 -3.60
C MET A 1 -11.99 19.67 -4.21
N ASN A 2 -10.98 20.28 -3.58
CA ASN A 2 -9.61 20.16 -4.08
C ASN A 2 -8.97 18.92 -3.44
N TYR A 3 -8.96 17.80 -4.16
CA TYR A 3 -8.34 16.55 -3.67
C TYR A 3 -6.86 16.75 -3.32
N PHE A 4 -6.16 17.55 -4.13
CA PHE A 4 -4.77 17.93 -3.90
C PHE A 4 -4.56 18.69 -2.58
N SER A 5 -5.47 19.59 -2.19
CA SER A 5 -5.32 20.34 -0.93
C SER A 5 -5.43 19.43 0.30
N THR A 6 -6.18 18.33 0.19
CA THR A 6 -6.29 17.33 1.26
C THR A 6 -4.98 16.58 1.45
N VAL A 7 -4.30 16.21 0.35
CA VAL A 7 -2.98 15.58 0.41
C VAL A 7 -1.93 16.54 0.95
N VAL A 8 -1.95 17.80 0.52
CA VAL A 8 -1.03 18.83 1.05
C VAL A 8 -1.25 19.03 2.55
N SER A 9 -2.50 19.12 3.01
CA SER A 9 -2.83 19.22 4.44
C SER A 9 -2.35 18.00 5.22
N LEU A 10 -2.48 16.79 4.68
CA LEU A 10 -1.93 15.58 5.28
C LEU A 10 -0.39 15.67 5.46
N LEU A 11 0.33 16.13 4.45
CA LEU A 11 1.80 16.18 4.47
C LEU A 11 2.35 17.34 5.30
N ARG A 12 1.66 18.49 5.31
CA ARG A 12 2.12 19.73 5.94
C ARG A 12 1.63 19.87 7.38
N ASP A 13 0.34 19.64 7.60
CA ASP A 13 -0.37 19.94 8.85
C ASP A 13 -0.90 18.63 9.46
N ARG A 14 0.00 17.64 9.58
CA ARG A 14 -0.39 16.25 9.90
C ARG A 14 -1.17 16.13 11.21
N GLN A 15 -0.84 16.94 12.22
CA GLN A 15 -1.44 16.83 13.55
C GLN A 15 -2.92 17.22 13.47
N ASP A 16 -3.18 18.42 12.96
CA ASP A 16 -4.53 18.94 12.71
C ASP A 16 -5.33 18.01 11.80
N PHE A 17 -4.71 17.47 10.74
CA PHE A 17 -5.39 16.53 9.85
C PHE A 17 -5.87 15.25 10.57
N LEU A 18 -5.06 14.71 11.48
CA LEU A 18 -5.38 13.51 12.25
C LEU A 18 -6.38 13.79 13.38
N GLU A 19 -6.33 14.99 13.95
CA GLU A 19 -7.30 15.47 14.93
C GLU A 19 -8.68 15.65 14.30
N GLU A 20 -8.77 16.26 13.11
CA GLU A 20 -10.02 16.34 12.35
C GLU A 20 -10.62 14.94 12.05
N ILE A 21 -9.77 13.94 11.74
CA ILE A 21 -10.24 12.55 11.59
C ILE A 21 -10.74 12.00 12.94
N HIS A 22 -10.05 12.33 14.03
CA HIS A 22 -10.43 11.89 15.37
C HIS A 22 -11.79 12.44 15.80
N GLU A 23 -12.06 13.71 15.50
CA GLU A 23 -13.34 14.38 15.76
C GLU A 23 -14.43 14.01 14.73
N GLY A 24 -14.05 13.36 13.63
CA GLY A 24 -14.99 12.95 12.59
C GLY A 24 -15.39 14.08 11.63
N VAL A 25 -14.60 15.15 11.57
CA VAL A 25 -14.82 16.30 10.71
C VAL A 25 -14.59 15.92 9.24
N LYS A 26 -15.63 16.12 8.42
CA LYS A 26 -15.59 15.94 6.95
C LYS A 26 -15.04 14.58 6.47
N LEU A 27 -15.27 13.50 7.23
CA LEU A 27 -14.74 12.15 6.93
C LEU A 27 -15.00 11.69 5.49
N LYS A 28 -16.23 11.82 4.98
CA LYS A 28 -16.58 11.41 3.62
C LYS A 28 -15.72 12.12 2.56
N SER A 29 -15.47 13.42 2.76
CA SER A 29 -14.63 14.22 1.86
C SER A 29 -13.16 13.82 1.94
N LYS A 30 -12.64 13.54 3.14
CA LYS A 30 -11.27 13.06 3.32
C LYS A 30 -11.09 11.68 2.69
N ILE A 31 -12.04 10.76 2.90
CA ILE A 31 -12.01 9.42 2.32
C ILE A 31 -11.96 9.48 0.79
N SER A 32 -12.86 10.23 0.14
CA SER A 32 -12.86 10.31 -1.31
C SER A 32 -11.58 10.96 -1.86
N ALA A 33 -11.09 12.01 -1.19
CA ALA A 33 -9.82 12.65 -1.57
C ALA A 33 -8.61 11.72 -1.44
N LEU A 34 -8.51 11.00 -0.32
CA LEU A 34 -7.41 10.06 -0.07
C LEU A 34 -7.50 8.85 -1.02
N MET A 35 -8.69 8.35 -1.32
CA MET A 35 -8.87 7.26 -2.30
C MET A 35 -8.43 7.68 -3.69
N ILE A 36 -8.93 8.83 -4.19
CA ILE A 36 -8.63 9.31 -5.54
C ILE A 36 -7.15 9.63 -5.67
N SER A 37 -6.57 10.34 -4.70
CA SER A 37 -5.13 10.66 -4.72
C SER A 37 -4.27 9.40 -4.67
N SER A 38 -4.57 8.45 -3.77
CA SER A 38 -3.84 7.18 -3.71
C SER A 38 -3.94 6.42 -5.03
N PHE A 39 -5.14 6.35 -5.62
CA PHE A 39 -5.34 5.71 -6.90
C PHE A 39 -4.49 6.36 -7.99
N CYS A 40 -4.53 7.69 -8.12
CA CYS A 40 -3.75 8.43 -9.12
C CYS A 40 -2.23 8.22 -8.93
N PHE A 41 -1.72 8.36 -7.71
CA PHE A 41 -0.28 8.22 -7.46
C PHE A 41 0.23 6.79 -7.67
N PHE A 42 -0.51 5.78 -7.21
CA PHE A 42 -0.18 4.39 -7.52
C PHE A 42 -0.33 4.09 -9.02
N ALA A 43 -1.30 4.68 -9.71
CA ALA A 43 -1.47 4.46 -11.14
C ALA A 43 -0.31 5.05 -11.95
N ILE A 44 0.18 6.23 -11.59
CA ILE A 44 1.36 6.85 -12.19
C ILE A 44 2.58 5.95 -12.01
N TYR A 45 2.86 5.52 -10.77
CA TYR A 45 4.00 4.65 -10.50
C TYR A 45 3.85 3.28 -11.19
N GLY A 46 2.64 2.72 -11.16
CA GLY A 46 2.26 1.47 -11.83
C GLY A 46 2.48 1.52 -13.34
N ALA A 47 2.14 2.65 -13.99
CA ALA A 47 2.37 2.85 -15.41
C ALA A 47 3.87 2.84 -15.74
N ILE A 48 4.69 3.52 -14.93
CA ILE A 48 6.14 3.61 -15.14
C ILE A 48 6.79 2.23 -15.04
N ILE A 49 6.45 1.44 -14.01
CA ILE A 49 7.03 0.11 -13.86
C ILE A 49 6.59 -0.87 -14.96
N GLY A 50 5.36 -0.74 -15.46
CA GLY A 50 4.84 -1.59 -16.53
C GLY A 50 5.39 -1.22 -17.91
N MET A 51 5.83 0.04 -18.09
CA MET A 51 6.43 0.53 -19.33
C MET A 51 7.75 -0.15 -19.67
N PHE A 52 8.41 -0.80 -18.69
CA PHE A 52 9.60 -1.62 -18.91
C PHE A 52 9.38 -2.71 -19.97
N HIS A 53 8.17 -3.28 -20.01
CA HIS A 53 7.85 -4.34 -20.96
C HIS A 53 7.08 -3.82 -22.18
N SER A 54 5.93 -3.16 -21.96
CA SER A 54 5.11 -2.65 -23.07
C SER A 54 4.09 -1.60 -22.61
N PRO A 55 3.58 -0.75 -23.51
CA PRO A 55 2.52 0.21 -23.17
C PRO A 55 1.23 -0.46 -22.64
N LEU A 56 0.91 -1.67 -23.12
CA LEU A 56 -0.21 -2.45 -22.59
C LEU A 56 0.04 -2.92 -21.15
N GLN A 57 1.28 -3.31 -20.83
CA GLN A 57 1.69 -3.65 -19.48
C GLN A 57 1.69 -2.44 -18.55
N ALA A 58 2.03 -1.24 -19.06
CA ALA A 58 1.90 0.01 -18.33
C ALA A 58 0.45 0.25 -17.90
N LEU A 59 -0.52 0.13 -18.82
CA LEU A 59 -1.94 0.31 -18.49
C LEU A 59 -2.44 -0.74 -17.49
N ALA A 60 -2.08 -2.01 -17.69
CA ALA A 60 -2.44 -3.08 -16.76
C ALA A 60 -1.90 -2.79 -15.34
N SER A 61 -0.65 -2.36 -15.25
CA SER A 61 0.04 -2.11 -13.97
C SER A 61 -0.43 -0.84 -13.27
N ALA A 62 -0.84 0.17 -14.05
CA ALA A 62 -1.48 1.38 -13.55
C ALA A 62 -2.80 1.09 -12.83
N ILE A 63 -3.51 0.02 -13.20
CA ILE A 63 -4.76 -0.40 -12.51
C ILE A 63 -4.45 -1.39 -11.38
N LYS A 64 -3.56 -2.36 -11.64
CA LYS A 64 -3.24 -3.41 -10.67
C LYS A 64 -2.58 -2.88 -9.41
N LEU A 65 -1.69 -1.89 -9.51
CA LEU A 65 -0.98 -1.39 -8.34
C LEU A 65 -1.90 -0.67 -7.34
N PRO A 66 -2.80 0.25 -7.74
CA PRO A 66 -3.84 0.76 -6.86
C PRO A 66 -4.74 -0.35 -6.31
N ALA A 67 -5.17 -1.28 -7.17
CA ALA A 67 -6.05 -2.38 -6.79
C ALA A 67 -5.41 -3.25 -5.69
N LEU A 68 -4.11 -3.54 -5.78
CA LEU A 68 -3.37 -4.28 -4.76
C LEU A 68 -3.54 -3.64 -3.38
N TYR A 69 -3.20 -2.36 -3.22
CA TYR A 69 -3.24 -1.71 -1.91
C TYR A 69 -4.67 -1.48 -1.40
N LEU A 70 -5.58 -1.04 -2.27
CA LEU A 70 -6.95 -0.69 -1.88
C LEU A 70 -7.81 -1.93 -1.61
N ILE A 71 -7.70 -2.98 -2.42
CA ILE A 71 -8.44 -4.23 -2.18
C ILE A 71 -7.89 -4.92 -0.92
N THR A 72 -6.57 -4.98 -0.74
CA THR A 72 -5.98 -5.53 0.50
C THR A 72 -6.52 -4.79 1.72
N LEU A 73 -6.59 -3.46 1.65
CA LEU A 73 -7.17 -2.64 2.71
C LEU A 73 -8.62 -2.99 3.00
N LEU A 74 -9.46 -3.06 1.97
CA LEU A 74 -10.89 -3.40 2.12
C LEU A 74 -11.10 -4.81 2.68
N VAL A 75 -10.32 -5.78 2.24
CA VAL A 75 -10.40 -7.17 2.73
C VAL A 75 -9.97 -7.28 4.18
N CYS A 76 -8.94 -6.54 4.60
CA CYS A 76 -8.40 -6.63 5.96
C CYS A 76 -9.14 -5.70 6.96
N LEU A 77 -9.92 -4.74 6.49
CA LEU A 77 -10.62 -3.76 7.32
C LEU A 77 -11.61 -4.37 8.33
N PRO A 78 -12.49 -5.33 7.95
CA PRO A 78 -13.46 -5.91 8.89
C PRO A 78 -12.80 -6.54 10.10
N THR A 79 -11.67 -7.23 9.89
CA THR A 79 -10.89 -7.86 10.95
C THR A 79 -10.37 -6.84 11.96
N LEU A 80 -9.81 -5.71 11.49
CA LEU A 80 -9.35 -4.65 12.38
C LEU A 80 -10.50 -4.03 13.18
N TYR A 81 -11.64 -3.79 12.51
CA TYR A 81 -12.80 -3.19 13.14
C TYR A 81 -13.36 -4.08 14.25
N ILE A 82 -13.58 -5.36 13.98
CA ILE A 82 -14.12 -6.31 14.97
C ILE A 82 -13.19 -6.43 16.17
N PHE A 83 -11.87 -6.61 15.96
CA PHE A 83 -10.94 -6.68 17.08
C PHE A 83 -10.94 -5.38 17.91
N ASN A 84 -10.89 -4.22 17.27
CA ASN A 84 -10.95 -2.96 18.02
C ASN A 84 -12.29 -2.78 18.77
N ALA A 85 -13.41 -3.20 18.17
CA ALA A 85 -14.72 -3.13 18.81
C ALA A 85 -14.81 -4.06 20.04
N LEU A 86 -14.30 -5.29 19.95
CA LEU A 86 -14.27 -6.26 21.05
C LEU A 86 -13.42 -5.77 22.24
N PHE A 87 -12.33 -5.05 21.96
CA PHE A 87 -11.44 -4.50 22.98
C PHE A 87 -11.73 -3.01 23.33
N GLY A 88 -12.96 -2.54 23.07
CA GLY A 88 -13.50 -1.30 23.65
C GLY A 88 -13.21 0.00 22.89
N SER A 89 -12.83 -0.04 21.61
CA SER A 89 -12.65 1.18 20.80
C SER A 89 -13.99 1.90 20.59
N LYS A 90 -14.07 3.18 21.01
CA LYS A 90 -15.22 4.07 20.75
C LYS A 90 -15.26 4.66 19.32
N LYS A 91 -14.24 4.40 18.49
CA LYS A 91 -14.14 4.97 17.13
C LYS A 91 -14.98 4.22 16.10
N THR A 92 -15.51 4.96 15.13
CA THR A 92 -16.32 4.41 14.04
C THR A 92 -15.47 3.68 13.00
N ILE A 93 -16.08 2.77 12.24
CA ILE A 93 -15.41 2.08 11.12
C ILE A 93 -14.85 3.07 10.08
N ALA A 94 -15.54 4.18 9.85
CA ALA A 94 -15.12 5.22 8.90
C ALA A 94 -13.82 5.91 9.37
N GLN A 95 -13.65 6.14 10.66
CA GLN A 95 -12.43 6.73 11.21
C GLN A 95 -11.25 5.78 11.07
N HIS A 96 -11.42 4.50 11.44
CA HIS A 96 -10.39 3.47 11.25
C HIS A 96 -9.98 3.34 9.79
N PHE A 97 -10.97 3.28 8.89
CA PHE A 97 -10.71 3.25 7.45
C PHE A 97 -9.94 4.50 6.98
N THR A 98 -10.30 5.69 7.46
CA THR A 98 -9.61 6.93 7.09
C THR A 98 -8.16 6.95 7.58
N TYR A 99 -7.87 6.48 8.80
CA TYR A 99 -6.49 6.38 9.29
C TYR A 99 -5.64 5.42 8.45
N LEU A 100 -6.17 4.24 8.12
CA LEU A 100 -5.46 3.29 7.27
C LEU A 100 -5.27 3.82 5.85
N LEU A 101 -6.30 4.43 5.27
CA LEU A 101 -6.25 5.04 3.95
C LEU A 101 -5.25 6.21 3.91
N THR A 102 -5.07 6.92 5.04
CA THR A 102 -4.03 7.94 5.19
C THR A 102 -2.64 7.32 5.06
N ALA A 103 -2.37 6.20 5.73
CA ALA A 103 -1.09 5.49 5.60
C ALA A 103 -0.87 4.97 4.16
N VAL A 104 -1.91 4.44 3.52
CA VAL A 104 -1.86 4.03 2.11
C VAL A 104 -1.57 5.22 1.17
N CYS A 105 -2.17 6.37 1.42
CA CYS A 105 -1.93 7.60 0.67
C CYS A 105 -0.48 8.07 0.82
N VAL A 106 0.08 8.03 2.03
CA VAL A 106 1.51 8.33 2.27
C VAL A 106 2.41 7.40 1.46
N ILE A 107 2.14 6.09 1.45
CA ILE A 107 2.90 5.15 0.60
C ILE A 107 2.79 5.53 -0.88
N ALA A 108 1.58 5.85 -1.36
CA ALA A 108 1.33 6.23 -2.74
C ALA A 108 2.12 7.49 -3.14
N VAL A 109 2.08 8.52 -2.30
CA VAL A 109 2.85 9.77 -2.49
C VAL A 109 4.35 9.48 -2.52
N LEU A 110 4.86 8.67 -1.58
CA LEU A 110 6.28 8.32 -1.52
C LEU A 110 6.72 7.57 -2.78
N LEU A 111 5.94 6.60 -3.26
CA LEU A 111 6.22 5.92 -4.52
C LEU A 111 6.22 6.91 -5.68
N CYS A 112 5.24 7.80 -5.75
CA CYS A 112 5.20 8.84 -6.78
C CYS A 112 6.41 9.79 -6.67
N ALA A 113 6.96 10.04 -5.49
CA ALA A 113 8.18 10.84 -5.32
C ALA A 113 9.42 10.10 -5.87
N PHE A 114 9.44 8.77 -5.82
CA PHE A 114 10.47 7.95 -6.47
C PHE A 114 10.23 7.72 -7.97
N ALA A 115 9.07 8.11 -8.52
CA ALA A 115 8.74 7.94 -9.93
C ALA A 115 9.80 8.50 -10.90
N PRO A 116 10.36 9.72 -10.69
CA PRO A 116 11.41 10.24 -11.57
C PRO A 116 12.69 9.41 -11.53
N VAL A 117 13.05 8.86 -10.37
CA VAL A 117 14.22 7.97 -10.21
C VAL A 117 14.00 6.68 -10.98
N THR A 118 12.82 6.06 -10.81
CA THR A 118 12.46 4.84 -11.54
C THR A 118 12.42 5.08 -13.05
N LEU A 119 11.88 6.22 -13.50
CA LEU A 119 11.81 6.59 -14.92
C LEU A 119 13.22 6.84 -15.50
N PHE A 120 14.10 7.49 -14.76
CA PHE A 120 15.50 7.67 -15.17
C PHE A 120 16.17 6.33 -15.44
N PHE A 121 16.06 5.37 -14.51
CA PHE A 121 16.63 4.03 -14.70
C PHE A 121 15.92 3.20 -15.77
N LEU A 122 14.62 3.38 -15.95
CA LEU A 122 13.84 2.76 -17.03
C LEU A 122 14.40 3.11 -18.42
N ILE A 123 14.79 4.37 -18.63
CA ILE A 123 15.29 4.86 -19.94
C ILE A 123 16.79 4.59 -20.10
N THR A 124 17.54 4.51 -19.01
CA THR A 124 19.02 4.41 -19.06
C THR A 124 19.54 2.98 -18.96
N VAL A 125 18.80 2.06 -18.32
CA VAL A 125 19.26 0.69 -18.04
C VAL A 125 18.28 -0.34 -18.60
N ASN A 126 18.76 -1.17 -19.53
CA ASN A 126 18.01 -2.27 -20.14
C ASN A 126 18.32 -3.62 -19.47
N ASP A 127 18.29 -3.67 -18.15
CA ASP A 127 18.49 -4.90 -17.38
C ASP A 127 17.28 -5.17 -16.47
N TYR A 128 16.61 -6.30 -16.72
CA TYR A 128 15.39 -6.68 -16.00
C TYR A 128 15.65 -6.93 -14.52
N SER A 129 16.76 -7.59 -14.19
CA SER A 129 17.09 -7.98 -12.81
C SER A 129 17.40 -6.76 -11.95
N PHE A 130 18.17 -5.82 -12.50
CA PHE A 130 18.47 -4.53 -11.87
C PHE A 130 17.19 -3.73 -11.66
N PHE A 131 16.35 -3.57 -12.69
CA PHE A 131 15.12 -2.79 -12.59
C PHE A 131 14.14 -3.39 -11.57
N LEU A 132 14.03 -4.72 -11.53
CA LEU A 132 13.22 -5.43 -10.55
C LEU A 132 13.75 -5.22 -9.13
N LEU A 133 15.05 -5.43 -8.89
CA LEU A 133 15.65 -5.30 -7.56
C LEU A 133 15.54 -3.86 -7.03
N MET A 134 15.81 -2.86 -7.88
CA MET A 134 15.64 -1.45 -7.52
C MET A 134 14.20 -1.16 -7.06
N ASN A 135 13.20 -1.62 -7.80
CA ASN A 135 11.81 -1.41 -7.42
C ASN A 135 11.44 -2.18 -6.14
N VAL A 136 11.95 -3.39 -5.93
CA VAL A 136 11.77 -4.14 -4.68
C VAL A 136 12.31 -3.33 -3.48
N VAL A 137 13.47 -2.69 -3.62
CA VAL A 137 14.03 -1.80 -2.61
C VAL A 137 13.11 -0.59 -2.37
N ILE A 138 12.64 0.07 -3.43
CA ILE A 138 11.73 1.22 -3.32
C ILE A 138 10.41 0.83 -2.62
N PHE A 139 9.78 -0.28 -3.02
CA PHE A 139 8.55 -0.79 -2.37
C PHE A 139 8.79 -1.15 -0.90
N SER A 140 9.95 -1.72 -0.57
CA SER A 140 10.31 -2.05 0.81
C SER A 140 10.49 -0.81 1.68
N LEU A 141 11.24 0.18 1.19
CA LEU A 141 11.49 1.44 1.90
C LEU A 141 10.19 2.21 2.13
N THR A 142 9.39 2.40 1.07
CA THR A 142 8.11 3.10 1.17
C THR A 142 7.11 2.36 2.06
N GLY A 143 7.10 1.03 2.01
CA GLY A 143 6.30 0.19 2.91
C GLY A 143 6.69 0.36 4.39
N ILE A 144 7.99 0.32 4.70
CA ILE A 144 8.49 0.53 6.07
C ILE A 144 8.13 1.92 6.59
N LEU A 145 8.28 2.96 5.75
CA LEU A 145 7.90 4.33 6.10
C LEU A 145 6.39 4.47 6.32
N GLY A 146 5.56 3.84 5.48
CA GLY A 146 4.12 3.81 5.64
C GLY A 146 3.65 3.12 6.92
N ILE A 147 4.27 1.98 7.27
CA ILE A 147 4.02 1.27 8.52
C ILE A 147 4.44 2.13 9.73
N SER A 148 5.62 2.74 9.65
CA SER A 148 6.14 3.64 10.70
C SER A 148 5.20 4.83 10.91
N PHE A 149 4.70 5.41 9.82
CA PHE A 149 3.68 6.46 9.86
C PHE A 149 2.39 5.96 10.52
N LEU A 150 1.89 4.78 10.16
CA LEU A 150 0.68 4.21 10.77
C LEU A 150 0.82 4.03 12.28
N TYR A 151 1.98 3.56 12.76
CA TYR A 151 2.25 3.48 14.20
C TYR A 151 2.24 4.87 14.87
N GLN A 152 2.81 5.88 14.21
CA GLN A 152 2.80 7.26 14.74
C GLN A 152 1.38 7.83 14.80
N VAL A 153 0.53 7.55 13.82
CA VAL A 153 -0.88 7.99 13.82
C VAL A 153 -1.70 7.31 14.92
N MET A 154 -1.39 6.04 15.20
CA MET A 154 -2.17 5.22 16.14
C MET A 154 -1.75 5.42 17.60
N LYS A 155 -0.51 5.88 17.85
CA LYS A 155 0.07 6.05 19.19
C LYS A 155 -0.64 7.09 20.08
N PRO A 156 -0.99 8.31 19.62
CA PRO A 156 -1.70 9.31 20.44
C PRO A 156 -3.09 8.85 20.86
N ILE A 157 -3.69 7.95 20.08
CA ILE A 157 -5.01 7.39 20.39
C ILE A 157 -4.90 6.36 21.52
N ALA A 158 -3.71 5.82 21.79
CA ALA A 158 -3.49 4.73 22.72
C ALA A 158 -3.23 5.18 24.17
N ASP A 159 -3.13 6.48 24.47
CA ASP A 159 -2.87 6.95 25.84
C ASP A 159 -4.09 6.74 26.76
N GLY A 160 -4.09 5.60 27.46
CA GLY A 160 -5.12 5.14 28.40
C GLY A 160 -4.99 3.65 28.73
N ASP A 161 -5.81 3.14 29.65
CA ASP A 161 -5.90 1.70 29.92
C ASP A 161 -6.29 0.95 28.63
N GLY A 162 -5.42 0.03 28.16
CA GLY A 162 -5.59 -0.71 26.91
C GLY A 162 -4.67 -0.31 25.75
N ALA A 163 -3.74 0.65 25.95
CA ALA A 163 -2.74 1.07 24.97
C ALA A 163 -1.96 -0.09 24.32
N LYS A 164 -1.48 -0.99 25.18
CA LYS A 164 -0.66 -2.15 24.81
C LYS A 164 -1.45 -3.15 23.97
N VAL A 165 -2.70 -3.40 24.35
CA VAL A 165 -3.61 -4.31 23.62
C VAL A 165 -3.88 -3.79 22.22
N ARG A 166 -4.20 -2.51 22.07
CA ARG A 166 -4.48 -1.88 20.77
C ARG A 166 -3.26 -1.87 19.84
N THR A 167 -2.07 -1.64 20.40
CA THR A 167 -0.82 -1.75 19.65
C THR A 167 -0.56 -3.18 19.20
N SER A 168 -0.87 -4.17 20.04
CA SER A 168 -0.77 -5.59 19.70
C SER A 168 -1.74 -5.98 18.58
N ILE A 169 -2.98 -5.50 18.65
CA ILE A 169 -3.99 -5.69 17.58
C ILE A 169 -3.49 -5.09 16.26
N LEU A 170 -2.93 -3.87 16.30
CA LEU A 170 -2.37 -3.24 15.10
C LEU A 170 -1.19 -4.06 14.52
N ARG A 171 -0.29 -4.56 15.37
CA ARG A 171 0.82 -5.44 14.94
C ARG A 171 0.30 -6.70 14.26
N PHE A 172 -0.65 -7.39 14.91
CA PHE A 172 -1.28 -8.58 14.35
C PHE A 172 -1.96 -8.27 13.01
N TRP A 173 -2.70 -7.17 12.94
CA TRP A 173 -3.37 -6.75 11.72
C TRP A 173 -2.38 -6.39 10.60
N LEU A 174 -1.25 -5.76 10.90
CA LEU A 174 -0.19 -5.48 9.93
C LEU A 174 0.43 -6.77 9.38
N CYS A 175 0.64 -7.78 10.22
CA CYS A 175 1.07 -9.11 9.76
C CYS A 175 0.04 -9.73 8.81
N LEU A 176 -1.25 -9.66 9.15
CA LEU A 176 -2.35 -10.14 8.30
C LEU A 176 -2.42 -9.35 6.98
N TYR A 177 -2.31 -8.03 7.03
CA TYR A 177 -2.29 -7.16 5.84
C TYR A 177 -1.12 -7.50 4.92
N GLY A 178 0.08 -7.68 5.48
CA GLY A 178 1.26 -8.11 4.72
C GLY A 178 1.08 -9.49 4.09
N PHE A 179 0.50 -10.44 4.82
CA PHE A 179 0.21 -11.79 4.33
C PHE A 179 -0.78 -11.77 3.15
N VAL A 180 -1.93 -11.10 3.32
CA VAL A 180 -2.97 -10.99 2.29
C VAL A 180 -2.47 -10.20 1.09
N GLY A 181 -1.79 -9.07 1.33
CA GLY A 181 -1.22 -8.22 0.29
C GLY A 181 -0.17 -8.95 -0.53
N THR A 182 0.65 -9.79 0.09
CA THR A 182 1.65 -10.60 -0.62
C THR A 182 0.98 -11.63 -1.54
N GLN A 183 -0.10 -12.28 -1.08
CA GLN A 183 -0.87 -13.23 -1.91
C GLN A 183 -1.64 -12.56 -3.05
N LEU A 184 -2.25 -11.41 -2.79
CA LEU A 184 -2.87 -10.61 -3.85
C LEU A 184 -1.81 -10.13 -4.84
N GLY A 185 -0.63 -9.72 -4.36
CA GLY A 185 0.52 -9.40 -5.20
C GLY A 185 0.88 -10.56 -6.11
N TRP A 186 1.05 -11.77 -5.58
CA TRP A 186 1.34 -12.98 -6.36
C TRP A 186 0.29 -13.27 -7.43
N THR A 187 -0.99 -13.09 -7.08
CA THR A 187 -2.15 -13.34 -7.96
C THR A 187 -2.27 -12.31 -9.08
N LEU A 188 -1.92 -11.05 -8.82
CA LEU A 188 -2.02 -9.95 -9.79
C LEU A 188 -0.82 -9.88 -10.76
N ARG A 189 0.24 -10.67 -10.53
CA ARG A 189 1.39 -10.71 -11.43
C ARG A 189 0.97 -11.05 -12.87
N PRO A 190 1.64 -10.46 -13.88
CA PRO A 190 2.82 -9.62 -13.77
C PRO A 190 2.50 -8.12 -13.55
N PHE A 191 3.38 -7.44 -12.79
CA PHE A 191 3.43 -5.97 -12.70
C PHE A 191 4.49 -5.40 -13.65
N PHE A 192 5.71 -5.96 -13.67
CA PHE A 192 6.78 -5.50 -14.56
C PHE A 192 6.71 -6.08 -15.98
N GLY A 193 5.97 -7.18 -16.17
CA GLY A 193 6.06 -8.05 -17.35
C GLY A 193 7.14 -9.14 -17.20
N SER A 194 7.05 -10.20 -18.00
CA SER A 194 8.13 -11.18 -18.20
C SER A 194 8.93 -10.79 -19.44
N PRO A 195 10.22 -11.09 -19.57
CA PRO A 195 10.88 -11.05 -20.88
C PRO A 195 10.18 -12.04 -21.82
N GLY A 196 9.27 -11.58 -22.68
CA GLY A 196 8.40 -12.46 -23.46
C GLY A 196 7.13 -11.79 -24.00
N GLN A 197 6.03 -12.54 -24.08
CA GLN A 197 4.73 -12.02 -24.53
C GLN A 197 4.00 -11.29 -23.40
N PHE A 198 3.13 -10.34 -23.77
CA PHE A 198 2.26 -9.67 -22.81
C PHE A 198 1.26 -10.68 -22.20
N GLU A 199 1.21 -10.73 -20.87
CA GLU A 199 0.26 -11.57 -20.14
C GLU A 199 -0.52 -10.72 -19.13
N LEU A 200 -1.86 -10.77 -19.22
CA LEU A 200 -2.71 -10.02 -18.30
C LEU A 200 -2.66 -10.62 -16.88
N PHE A 201 -2.60 -11.93 -16.75
CA PHE A 201 -2.35 -12.65 -15.50
C PHE A 201 -1.51 -13.88 -15.80
N ARG A 202 -0.53 -14.19 -14.95
CA ARG A 202 0.14 -15.49 -15.03
C ARG A 202 -0.83 -16.60 -14.60
N PRO A 203 -0.70 -17.82 -15.15
CA PRO A 203 -1.41 -18.97 -14.64
C PRO A 203 -1.17 -19.13 -13.14
N ARG A 204 -2.23 -19.49 -12.40
CA ARG A 204 -2.19 -19.66 -10.94
C ARG A 204 -1.42 -20.93 -10.57
N GLU A 205 -0.10 -20.86 -10.62
CA GLU A 205 0.79 -21.92 -10.15
C GLU A 205 1.19 -21.65 -8.70
N GLY A 206 0.63 -22.43 -7.77
CA GLY A 206 0.94 -22.37 -6.34
C GLY A 206 0.56 -21.06 -5.65
N SER A 207 1.01 -20.92 -4.40
CA SER A 207 0.89 -19.71 -3.60
C SER A 207 2.24 -18.97 -3.53
N PHE A 208 2.24 -17.69 -3.15
CA PHE A 208 3.51 -16.99 -2.86
C PHE A 208 4.41 -17.78 -1.92
N PHE A 209 3.83 -18.36 -0.86
CA PHE A 209 4.57 -19.11 0.15
C PHE A 209 5.20 -20.39 -0.40
N SER A 210 4.49 -21.13 -1.25
CA SER A 210 5.09 -22.29 -1.92
C SER A 210 6.18 -21.86 -2.89
N GLY A 211 6.01 -20.74 -3.60
CA GLY A 211 7.03 -20.19 -4.49
C GLY A 211 8.32 -19.80 -3.76
N VAL A 212 8.20 -19.09 -2.64
CA VAL A 212 9.36 -18.72 -1.80
C VAL A 212 10.01 -19.96 -1.18
N TRP A 213 9.21 -20.91 -0.69
CA TRP A 213 9.73 -22.15 -0.12
C TRP A 213 10.54 -22.96 -1.13
N THR A 214 10.02 -23.14 -2.35
CA THR A 214 10.76 -23.81 -3.42
C THR A 214 12.01 -23.04 -3.83
N ALA A 215 11.95 -21.71 -3.91
CA ALA A 215 13.13 -20.90 -4.21
C ALA A 215 14.21 -21.02 -3.12
N LEU A 216 13.83 -21.07 -1.84
CA LEU A 216 14.74 -21.30 -0.72
C LEU A 216 15.37 -22.69 -0.79
N LEU A 217 14.58 -23.72 -1.08
CA LEU A 217 15.09 -25.09 -1.24
C LEU A 217 16.10 -25.16 -2.39
N ASN A 218 15.79 -24.57 -3.54
CA ASN A 218 16.67 -24.55 -4.71
C ASN A 218 17.97 -23.73 -4.50
N LEU A 219 18.02 -22.85 -3.51
CA LEU A 219 19.25 -22.14 -3.14
C LEU A 219 20.10 -22.91 -2.12
N LEU A 220 19.49 -23.84 -1.39
CA LEU A 220 20.13 -24.68 -0.37
C LEU A 220 20.58 -26.04 -0.92
N THR A 221 20.17 -26.41 -2.14
CA THR A 221 20.57 -27.61 -2.89
C THR A 221 21.36 -27.23 -4.13
#